data_AF-A0A229VZR7-F1
#
_entry.id   AF-A0A229VZR7-F1
#
_cell.length_a   1.000
_cell.length_b   1.000
_cell.length_c   1.000
_cell.angle_alpha   90.00
_cell.angle_beta   90.00
_cell.angle_gamma   90.00
#
_symmetry.space_group_name_H-M   'P 1'
#
loop_
_entity.id
_entity.type
_entity.pdbx_description
1 polymer ?
#
loop_
_entity_poly.entity_id
_entity_poly.type
_entity_poly.pdbx_seq_one_letter_code
_entity_poly.pdbx_strand_id
1 'polypeptide(L)'
;MSVNDDGSLHLSGTPTAANVGIRWQLPVPDAIRGETVTYSAKTLPGGTYAYLQLRGSTGVLATLTSSAPTATVPQETTTLELRIAANTTNPVDGTARIQLEAGDTATEWVKPDVTDLNGGGAELANLWPDIPTTSKSGVTLTNNGDGTYTLTGEYKSWTTFEATVNLESGTYSIEASEGLTSFDSWDLLLQVAPSQSGDSLIKPGTPAATFEAGRYRCQINVNAALSEPRTIRPTLNRIE
;
A
#
# COMPACT_ATOMS: atom_id res chain seq x y z
N MET A 1 2.97 -12.82 -18.48
CA MET A 1 3.17 -12.05 -17.24
C MET A 1 2.68 -12.88 -16.07
N SER A 2 3.43 -12.88 -14.97
CA SER A 2 3.10 -13.53 -13.70
C SER A 2 3.57 -12.63 -12.55
N VAL A 3 3.17 -12.97 -11.32
CA VAL A 3 3.67 -12.31 -10.10
C VAL A 3 4.74 -13.21 -9.48
N ASN A 4 5.87 -12.62 -9.07
CA ASN A 4 6.94 -13.29 -8.34
C ASN A 4 6.59 -13.44 -6.85
N ASP A 5 7.30 -14.31 -6.12
CA ASP A 5 7.09 -14.51 -4.68
C ASP A 5 7.27 -13.22 -3.84
N ASP A 6 8.16 -12.32 -4.29
CA ASP A 6 8.39 -11.03 -3.65
C ASP A 6 7.29 -9.99 -3.95
N GLY A 7 6.31 -10.32 -4.80
CA GLY A 7 5.21 -9.44 -5.24
C GLY A 7 5.51 -8.61 -6.50
N SER A 8 6.73 -8.67 -7.04
CA SER A 8 7.07 -7.97 -8.27
C SER A 8 6.47 -8.65 -9.52
N LEU A 9 6.33 -7.91 -10.62
CA LEU A 9 5.78 -8.44 -11.87
C LEU A 9 6.88 -9.07 -12.72
N HIS A 10 6.73 -10.32 -13.10
CA HIS A 10 7.55 -10.95 -14.12
C HIS A 10 6.91 -10.76 -15.51
N LEU A 11 7.63 -10.05 -16.38
CA LEU A 11 7.22 -9.79 -17.76
C LEU A 11 8.01 -10.72 -18.67
N SER A 12 7.30 -11.56 -19.41
CA SER A 12 7.89 -12.47 -20.38
C SER A 12 7.02 -12.58 -21.63
N GLY A 13 7.67 -12.72 -22.79
CA GLY A 13 7.03 -12.98 -24.08
C GLY A 13 7.67 -12.22 -25.24
N THR A 14 7.14 -12.42 -26.44
CA THR A 14 7.58 -11.71 -27.65
C THR A 14 6.47 -10.77 -28.12
N PRO A 15 6.64 -9.44 -28.01
CA PRO A 15 5.67 -8.48 -28.49
C PRO A 15 5.50 -8.57 -30.00
N THR A 16 4.26 -8.49 -30.49
CA THR A 16 3.95 -8.54 -31.93
C THR A 16 4.17 -7.21 -32.65
N ALA A 17 4.26 -6.11 -31.89
CA ALA A 17 4.54 -4.76 -32.37
C ALA A 17 5.09 -3.91 -31.22
N ALA A 18 5.64 -2.73 -31.54
CA ALA A 18 5.90 -1.73 -30.51
C ALA A 18 4.57 -1.16 -29.95
N ASN A 19 4.63 -0.67 -28.71
CA ASN A 19 3.54 -0.07 -27.94
C ASN A 19 2.40 -1.02 -27.54
N VAL A 20 2.60 -2.34 -27.66
CA VAL A 20 1.66 -3.34 -27.14
C VAL A 20 2.03 -3.71 -25.70
N GLY A 21 1.02 -3.92 -24.87
CA GLY A 21 1.24 -4.15 -23.45
C GLY A 21 -0.04 -4.28 -22.66
N ILE A 22 0.09 -4.14 -21.35
CA ILE A 22 -0.97 -4.33 -20.38
C ILE A 22 -1.27 -2.97 -19.73
N ARG A 23 -2.56 -2.78 -19.39
CA ARG A 23 -3.06 -1.61 -18.71
C ARG A 23 -3.97 -2.04 -17.57
N TRP A 24 -3.87 -1.33 -16.46
CA TRP A 24 -4.75 -1.47 -15.31
C TRP A 24 -5.48 -0.17 -15.07
N GLN A 25 -6.75 -0.26 -14.71
CA GLN A 25 -7.54 0.87 -14.25
C GLN A 25 -7.85 0.63 -12.78
N LEU A 26 -7.25 1.47 -11.94
CA LEU A 26 -7.30 1.34 -10.49
C LEU A 26 -8.17 2.48 -9.91
N PRO A 27 -8.89 2.24 -8.81
CA PRO A 27 -9.54 3.31 -8.08
C PRO A 27 -8.50 4.34 -7.61
N VAL A 28 -8.93 5.58 -7.43
CA VAL A 28 -8.09 6.63 -6.85
C VAL A 28 -8.30 6.60 -5.34
N PRO A 29 -7.28 6.33 -4.52
CA PRO A 29 -7.38 6.44 -3.07
C PRO A 29 -7.80 7.85 -2.67
N ASP A 30 -8.74 7.98 -1.74
CA ASP A 30 -9.22 9.29 -1.31
C ASP A 30 -8.10 10.10 -0.63
N ALA A 31 -7.16 9.41 0.03
CA ALA A 31 -6.01 9.99 0.70
C ALA A 31 -5.06 10.81 -0.20
N ILE A 32 -5.12 10.65 -1.53
CA ILE A 32 -4.22 11.37 -2.45
C ILE A 32 -4.92 12.43 -3.29
N ARG A 33 -6.23 12.65 -3.15
CA ARG A 33 -6.94 13.65 -3.96
C ARG A 33 -6.55 15.06 -3.52
N GLY A 34 -5.96 15.82 -4.44
CA GLY A 34 -5.41 17.15 -4.16
C GLY A 34 -3.96 17.12 -3.69
N GLU A 35 -3.40 15.93 -3.43
CA GLU A 35 -2.04 15.77 -2.92
C GLU A 35 -1.02 15.55 -4.03
N THR A 36 0.25 15.81 -3.73
CA THR A 36 1.35 15.43 -4.63
C THR A 36 1.63 13.94 -4.50
N VAL A 37 1.84 13.27 -5.63
CA VAL A 37 2.28 11.86 -5.68
C VAL A 37 3.51 11.70 -6.55
N THR A 38 4.28 10.66 -6.24
CA THR A 38 5.46 10.23 -6.98
C THR A 38 5.27 8.80 -7.50
N TYR A 39 5.39 8.63 -8.81
CA TYR A 39 5.46 7.33 -9.48
C TYR A 39 6.92 6.91 -9.65
N SER A 40 7.21 5.64 -9.38
CA SER A 40 8.51 5.06 -9.70
C SER A 40 8.41 3.71 -10.38
N ALA A 41 9.35 3.46 -11.29
CA ALA A 41 9.59 2.16 -11.90
C ALA A 41 11.03 1.76 -11.57
N LYS A 42 11.22 1.21 -10.38
CA LYS A 42 12.54 0.89 -9.80
C LYS A 42 13.30 -0.12 -10.64
N THR A 43 12.59 -1.07 -11.23
CA THR A 43 13.13 -1.94 -12.27
C THR A 43 12.13 -2.09 -13.40
N LEU A 44 12.63 -2.14 -14.63
CA LEU A 44 11.87 -2.51 -15.83
C LEU A 44 12.77 -3.34 -16.74
N PRO A 45 12.23 -4.40 -17.38
CA PRO A 45 12.96 -5.12 -18.41
C PRO A 45 13.33 -4.21 -19.58
N GLY A 46 14.52 -4.41 -20.15
CA GLY A 46 14.92 -3.72 -21.37
C GLY A 46 13.92 -3.94 -22.50
N GLY A 47 13.67 -2.91 -23.30
CA GLY A 47 12.66 -2.98 -24.36
C GLY A 47 11.22 -2.74 -23.86
N THR A 48 11.03 -2.35 -22.61
CA THR A 48 9.73 -1.94 -22.06
C THR A 48 9.75 -0.50 -21.56
N TYR A 49 8.55 0.07 -21.43
CA TYR A 49 8.31 1.33 -20.75
C TYR A 49 7.06 1.21 -19.89
N ALA A 50 6.99 2.02 -18.84
CA ALA A 50 5.82 2.10 -17.99
C ALA A 50 5.52 3.54 -17.59
N TYR A 51 4.25 3.86 -17.42
CA TYR A 51 3.78 5.16 -16.96
C TYR A 51 2.49 5.00 -16.15
N LEU A 52 2.21 5.99 -15.31
CA LEU A 52 0.93 6.14 -14.62
C LEU A 52 0.19 7.35 -15.18
N GLN A 53 -1.10 7.21 -15.46
CA GLN A 53 -1.97 8.31 -15.87
C GLN A 53 -2.99 8.62 -14.80
N LEU A 54 -3.11 9.91 -14.49
CA LEU A 54 -4.26 10.45 -13.77
C LEU A 54 -5.32 10.77 -14.81
N ARG A 55 -6.48 10.10 -14.72
CA ARG A 55 -7.57 10.27 -15.67
C ARG A 55 -8.80 10.84 -14.99
N GLY A 56 -9.39 11.86 -15.60
CA GLY A 56 -10.73 12.34 -15.29
C GLY A 56 -11.75 11.75 -16.27
N SER A 57 -13.01 12.16 -16.12
CA SER A 57 -14.12 11.70 -16.97
C SER A 57 -13.96 12.08 -18.45
N THR A 58 -13.19 13.13 -18.76
CA THR A 58 -13.02 13.67 -20.11
C THR A 58 -11.67 13.34 -20.76
N GLY A 59 -10.73 12.74 -20.04
CA GLY A 59 -9.42 12.42 -20.59
C GLY A 59 -8.29 12.29 -19.58
N VAL A 60 -7.06 12.34 -20.10
CA VAL A 60 -5.83 12.32 -19.30
C VAL A 60 -5.60 13.71 -18.71
N LEU A 61 -5.43 13.80 -17.40
CA LEU A 61 -5.12 15.02 -16.66
C LEU A 61 -3.61 15.17 -16.48
N ALA A 62 -2.92 14.08 -16.18
CA ALA A 62 -1.47 14.02 -16.05
C ALA A 62 -0.93 12.64 -16.48
N THR A 63 0.33 12.60 -16.91
CA THR A 63 1.08 11.36 -17.15
C THR A 63 2.39 11.42 -16.40
N LEU A 64 2.58 10.51 -15.45
CA LEU A 64 3.78 10.36 -14.66
C LEU A 64 4.67 9.30 -15.31
N THR A 65 5.95 9.63 -15.50
CA THR A 65 6.96 8.79 -16.15
C THR A 65 8.25 8.82 -15.34
N SER A 66 9.21 7.95 -15.63
CA SER A 66 10.51 8.00 -14.96
C SER A 66 11.27 9.33 -15.14
N SER A 67 10.99 10.09 -16.21
CA SER A 67 11.57 11.42 -16.46
C SER A 67 10.75 12.59 -15.87
N ALA A 68 9.50 12.33 -15.50
CA ALA A 68 8.60 13.30 -14.88
C ALA A 68 7.72 12.53 -13.87
N PRO A 69 8.29 12.13 -12.73
CA PRO A 69 7.66 11.15 -11.85
C PRO A 69 6.63 11.74 -10.89
N THR A 70 6.57 13.06 -10.75
CA THR A 70 5.74 13.73 -9.74
C THR A 70 4.60 14.53 -10.36
N ALA A 71 3.44 14.51 -9.72
CA ALA A 71 2.30 15.36 -10.06
C ALA A 71 1.37 15.55 -8.86
N THR A 72 0.74 16.70 -8.75
CA THR A 72 -0.44 16.87 -7.89
C THR A 72 -1.62 16.15 -8.53
N VAL A 73 -2.36 15.36 -7.75
CA VAL A 73 -3.55 14.64 -8.19
C VAL A 73 -4.74 15.59 -8.22
N PRO A 74 -5.31 15.93 -9.38
CA PRO A 74 -6.48 16.79 -9.42
C PRO A 74 -7.69 16.15 -8.73
N GLN A 75 -8.53 16.96 -8.07
CA GLN A 75 -9.72 16.48 -7.35
C GLN A 75 -10.67 15.68 -8.26
N GLU A 76 -10.76 16.06 -9.53
CA GLU A 76 -11.57 15.43 -10.56
C GLU A 76 -10.99 14.12 -11.13
N THR A 77 -9.85 13.65 -10.62
CA THR A 77 -9.27 12.36 -11.05
C THR A 77 -10.23 11.23 -10.67
N THR A 78 -10.69 10.46 -11.64
CA THR A 78 -11.60 9.33 -11.43
C THR A 78 -10.88 7.99 -11.44
N THR A 79 -9.71 7.90 -12.07
CA THR A 79 -9.00 6.64 -12.29
C THR A 79 -7.50 6.85 -12.35
N LEU A 80 -6.76 5.94 -11.71
CA LEU A 80 -5.33 5.75 -11.96
C LEU A 80 -5.19 4.70 -13.06
N GLU A 81 -4.53 5.04 -14.18
CA GLU A 81 -4.24 4.08 -15.24
C GLU A 81 -2.75 3.78 -15.31
N LEU A 82 -2.34 2.60 -14.84
CA LEU A 82 -0.98 2.10 -15.01
C LEU A 82 -0.87 1.39 -16.36
N ARG A 83 0.17 1.70 -17.12
CA ARG A 83 0.52 0.94 -18.33
C ARG A 83 1.94 0.44 -18.26
N ILE A 84 2.13 -0.81 -18.69
CA ILE A 84 3.44 -1.37 -19.02
C ILE A 84 3.36 -1.90 -20.45
N ALA A 85 4.26 -1.47 -21.32
CA ALA A 85 4.25 -1.87 -22.73
C ALA A 85 5.66 -2.04 -23.29
N ALA A 86 5.77 -2.86 -24.33
CA ALA A 86 7.02 -3.02 -25.05
C ALA A 86 7.23 -1.89 -26.06
N ASN A 87 8.45 -1.38 -26.20
CA ASN A 87 8.84 -0.47 -27.30
C ASN A 87 9.63 -1.20 -28.40
N THR A 88 9.63 -2.54 -28.36
CA THR A 88 10.37 -3.42 -29.24
C THR A 88 9.50 -4.60 -29.69
N THR A 89 9.95 -5.33 -30.71
CA THR A 89 9.42 -6.66 -31.08
C THR A 89 10.36 -7.80 -30.67
N ASN A 90 11.49 -7.49 -30.05
CA ASN A 90 12.39 -8.50 -29.49
C ASN A 90 11.74 -9.16 -28.25
N PRO A 91 12.10 -10.41 -27.93
CA PRO A 91 11.68 -11.04 -26.68
C PRO A 91 12.01 -10.16 -25.47
N VAL A 92 11.04 -10.05 -24.58
CA VAL A 92 11.16 -9.40 -23.27
C VAL A 92 11.15 -10.51 -22.23
N ASP A 93 12.08 -10.42 -21.29
CA ASP A 93 12.14 -11.27 -20.10
C ASP A 93 12.76 -10.46 -18.95
N GLY A 94 12.04 -10.32 -17.84
CA GLY A 94 12.58 -9.71 -16.64
C GLY A 94 11.53 -9.25 -15.65
N THR A 95 11.98 -8.52 -14.62
CA THR A 95 11.17 -8.09 -13.49
C THR A 95 10.87 -6.59 -13.51
N ALA A 96 9.60 -6.25 -13.30
CA ALA A 96 9.12 -4.90 -13.08
C ALA A 96 8.77 -4.67 -11.62
N ARG A 97 9.29 -3.57 -11.06
CA ARG A 97 8.99 -3.06 -9.71
C ARG A 97 8.45 -1.65 -9.85
N ILE A 98 7.13 -1.53 -9.78
CA ILE A 98 6.39 -0.28 -9.88
C ILE A 98 5.91 0.12 -8.49
N GLN A 99 5.86 1.42 -8.21
CA GLN A 99 5.37 1.96 -6.95
C GLN A 99 4.76 3.36 -7.14
N LEU A 100 3.69 3.63 -6.39
CA LEU A 100 3.09 4.95 -6.24
C LEU A 100 3.17 5.37 -4.77
N GLU A 101 3.55 6.61 -4.52
CA GLU A 101 3.76 7.17 -3.18
C GLU A 101 3.14 8.56 -3.12
N ALA A 102 2.61 8.97 -1.97
CA ALA A 102 2.34 10.39 -1.76
C ALA A 102 3.63 11.16 -1.50
N GLY A 103 3.59 12.47 -1.72
CA GLY A 103 4.75 13.34 -1.69
C GLY A 103 5.52 13.36 -3.01
N ASP A 104 6.66 14.03 -3.00
CA ASP A 104 7.53 14.30 -4.16
C ASP A 104 8.80 13.43 -4.20
N THR A 105 8.89 12.47 -3.28
CA THR A 105 10.08 11.62 -3.08
C THR A 105 9.73 10.16 -3.33
N ALA A 106 10.54 9.48 -4.15
CA ALA A 106 10.42 8.05 -4.35
C ALA A 106 11.31 7.29 -3.34
N THR A 107 10.73 6.41 -2.52
CA THR A 107 11.47 5.59 -1.56
C THR A 107 11.91 4.26 -2.17
N GLU A 108 12.56 3.38 -1.40
CA GLU A 108 12.86 2.02 -1.87
C GLU A 108 11.59 1.23 -2.18
N TRP A 109 11.71 0.22 -3.06
CA TRP A 109 10.54 -0.56 -3.45
C TRP A 109 10.00 -1.37 -2.27
N VAL A 110 8.69 -1.28 -2.04
CA VAL A 110 7.94 -2.03 -1.04
C VAL A 110 7.04 -3.04 -1.76
N LYS A 111 6.94 -4.24 -1.20
CA LYS A 111 6.04 -5.29 -1.71
C LYS A 111 4.59 -4.78 -1.67
N PRO A 112 3.84 -4.83 -2.79
CA PRO A 112 2.42 -4.51 -2.83
C PRO A 112 1.60 -5.47 -1.94
N ASP A 113 0.47 -4.99 -1.44
CA ASP A 113 -0.50 -5.80 -0.71
C ASP A 113 -1.27 -6.70 -1.67
N VAL A 114 -1.68 -6.14 -2.82
CA VAL A 114 -2.38 -6.88 -3.88
C VAL A 114 -1.35 -7.47 -4.83
N THR A 115 -1.00 -8.72 -4.57
CA THR A 115 0.00 -9.50 -5.34
C THR A 115 -0.63 -10.39 -6.41
N ASP A 116 -1.73 -9.93 -7.01
CA ASP A 116 -2.34 -10.57 -8.17
C ASP A 116 -2.17 -9.73 -9.45
N LEU A 117 -2.66 -10.23 -10.59
CA LEU A 117 -2.58 -9.51 -11.85
C LEU A 117 -3.62 -8.38 -11.97
N ASN A 118 -4.45 -8.11 -10.97
CA ASN A 118 -5.44 -7.03 -10.96
C ASN A 118 -4.85 -5.73 -10.35
N GLY A 119 -3.97 -5.85 -9.35
CA GLY A 119 -3.41 -4.69 -8.63
C GLY A 119 -2.42 -3.84 -9.45
N GLY A 120 -1.74 -4.43 -10.43
CA GLY A 120 -0.79 -3.74 -11.32
C GLY A 120 0.45 -3.14 -10.63
N GLY A 121 0.49 -3.03 -9.30
CA GLY A 121 1.58 -2.42 -8.54
C GLY A 121 1.54 -0.88 -8.50
N ALA A 122 0.39 -0.26 -8.77
CA ALA A 122 0.21 1.21 -8.66
C ALA A 122 -0.75 1.63 -7.54
N GLU A 123 -1.02 0.72 -6.59
CA GLU A 123 -1.56 1.09 -5.29
C GLU A 123 -0.52 1.89 -4.47
N LEU A 124 -0.98 2.64 -3.47
CA LEU A 124 -0.06 3.36 -2.59
C LEU A 124 0.75 2.37 -1.76
N ALA A 125 2.04 2.66 -1.60
CA ALA A 125 2.92 1.86 -0.76
C ALA A 125 2.33 1.71 0.66
N ASN A 126 2.09 0.47 1.07
CA ASN A 126 1.70 0.14 2.44
C ASN A 126 2.97 -0.08 3.28
N LEU A 127 3.18 0.81 4.24
CA LEU A 127 4.32 0.80 5.16
C LEU A 127 4.02 0.03 6.45
N TRP A 128 2.86 -0.62 6.54
CA TRP A 128 2.51 -1.44 7.69
C TRP A 128 3.45 -2.66 7.75
N PRO A 129 4.21 -2.85 8.84
CA PRO A 129 5.16 -3.95 8.93
C PRO A 129 4.45 -5.29 9.09
N ASP A 130 5.04 -6.35 8.54
CA ASP A 130 4.57 -7.72 8.77
C ASP A 130 4.64 -8.09 10.25
N ILE A 131 3.49 -8.50 10.80
CA ILE A 131 3.41 -9.12 12.13
C ILE A 131 3.36 -10.64 11.92
N PRO A 132 4.28 -11.43 12.49
CA PRO A 132 4.22 -12.88 12.35
C PRO A 132 2.98 -13.49 13.00
N THR A 133 2.49 -14.59 12.43
CA THR A 133 1.43 -15.40 13.06
C THR A 133 1.84 -15.77 14.49
N THR A 134 1.00 -15.41 15.46
CA THR A 134 1.30 -15.63 16.88
C THR A 134 0.05 -15.64 17.73
N SER A 135 0.16 -16.21 18.94
CA SER A 135 -0.94 -16.28 19.91
C SER A 135 -0.53 -15.63 21.22
N LYS A 136 -1.42 -14.81 21.78
CA LYS A 136 -1.22 -14.09 23.04
C LYS A 136 -2.55 -13.99 23.77
N SER A 137 -2.56 -14.23 25.08
CA SER A 137 -3.73 -14.05 25.94
C SER A 137 -5.02 -14.75 25.45
N GLY A 138 -4.90 -15.91 24.79
CA GLY A 138 -6.05 -16.66 24.26
C GLY A 138 -6.54 -16.20 22.88
N VAL A 139 -5.91 -15.19 22.29
CA VAL A 139 -6.18 -14.69 20.92
C VAL A 139 -5.04 -15.13 20.00
N THR A 140 -5.38 -15.55 18.78
CA THR A 140 -4.44 -15.84 17.70
C THR A 140 -4.60 -14.80 16.60
N LEU A 141 -3.49 -14.17 16.23
CA LEU A 141 -3.36 -13.36 15.02
C LEU A 141 -2.71 -14.23 13.95
N THR A 142 -3.44 -14.50 12.87
CA THR A 142 -2.93 -15.21 11.69
C THR A 142 -2.56 -14.19 10.63
N ASN A 143 -1.30 -14.15 10.20
CA ASN A 143 -0.88 -13.43 9.00
C ASN A 143 -1.17 -14.31 7.78
N ASN A 144 -2.03 -13.83 6.86
CA ASN A 144 -2.50 -14.59 5.72
C ASN A 144 -1.54 -14.54 4.51
N GLY A 145 -0.48 -13.73 4.57
CA GLY A 145 0.55 -13.61 3.53
C GLY A 145 0.18 -12.66 2.37
N ASP A 146 -1.00 -12.06 2.41
CA ASP A 146 -1.56 -11.16 1.41
C ASP A 146 -1.84 -9.74 1.97
N GLY A 147 -1.18 -9.37 3.07
CA GLY A 147 -1.41 -8.12 3.80
C GLY A 147 -2.63 -8.14 4.73
N THR A 148 -3.41 -9.23 4.77
CA THR A 148 -4.52 -9.39 5.72
C THR A 148 -4.13 -10.20 6.96
N TYR A 149 -4.83 -9.90 8.05
CA TYR A 149 -4.72 -10.59 9.33
C TYR A 149 -6.08 -11.09 9.80
N THR A 150 -6.13 -12.34 10.26
CA THR A 150 -7.33 -12.90 10.88
C THR A 150 -7.13 -13.11 12.38
N LEU A 151 -8.01 -12.51 13.17
CA LEU A 151 -8.06 -12.64 14.63
C LEU A 151 -9.09 -13.69 15.02
N THR A 152 -8.67 -14.68 15.81
CA THR A 152 -9.54 -15.73 16.37
C THR A 152 -9.22 -15.99 17.83
N GLY A 153 -10.13 -16.61 18.58
CA GLY A 153 -9.90 -17.08 19.93
C GLY A 153 -10.83 -16.47 20.97
N GLU A 154 -10.41 -16.49 22.23
CA GLU A 154 -11.18 -15.94 23.34
C GLU A 154 -10.68 -14.54 23.71
N TYR A 155 -11.46 -13.52 23.38
CA TYR A 155 -11.14 -12.14 23.69
C TYR A 155 -11.50 -11.83 25.15
N LYS A 156 -10.56 -12.00 26.09
CA LYS A 156 -10.81 -11.80 27.53
C LYS A 156 -10.19 -10.53 28.12
N SER A 157 -9.16 -10.01 27.49
CA SER A 157 -8.39 -8.86 27.97
C SER A 157 -7.77 -8.10 26.82
N TRP A 158 -7.30 -6.88 27.10
CA TRP A 158 -6.49 -6.13 26.17
C TRP A 158 -5.29 -6.94 25.70
N THR A 159 -5.18 -7.13 24.39
CA THR A 159 -4.12 -7.91 23.75
C THR A 159 -3.56 -7.14 22.57
N THR A 160 -2.28 -6.85 22.64
CA THR A 160 -1.54 -6.13 21.59
C THR A 160 -0.62 -7.09 20.85
N PHE A 161 -0.74 -7.07 19.52
CA PHE A 161 0.21 -7.61 18.57
C PHE A 161 0.89 -6.44 17.87
N GLU A 162 2.21 -6.49 17.70
CA GLU A 162 2.95 -5.37 17.12
C GLU A 162 4.19 -5.81 16.37
N ALA A 163 4.58 -4.98 15.40
CA ALA A 163 5.88 -4.99 14.76
C ALA A 163 6.38 -3.54 14.63
N THR A 164 7.67 -3.37 14.33
CA THR A 164 8.25 -2.03 14.20
C THR A 164 8.63 -1.72 12.76
N VAL A 165 8.46 -0.47 12.38
CA VAL A 165 8.87 0.09 11.08
C VAL A 165 9.74 1.32 11.32
N ASN A 166 10.69 1.58 10.41
CA ASN A 166 11.39 2.87 10.37
C ASN A 166 10.67 3.76 9.37
N LEU A 167 10.23 4.93 9.82
CA LEU A 167 9.55 5.92 9.00
C LEU A 167 10.48 7.12 8.79
N GLU A 168 10.39 7.72 7.61
CA GLU A 168 10.95 9.05 7.36
C GLU A 168 10.05 10.12 7.97
N SER A 169 10.54 11.35 8.07
CA SER A 169 9.68 12.48 8.45
C SER A 169 8.58 12.66 7.41
N GLY A 170 7.34 12.81 7.85
CA GLY A 170 6.19 12.98 6.97
C GLY A 170 4.86 12.88 7.69
N THR A 171 3.78 13.18 6.99
CA THR A 171 2.42 12.92 7.47
C THR A 171 2.01 11.54 6.97
N TYR A 172 1.48 10.71 7.86
CA TYR A 172 1.02 9.36 7.53
C TYR A 172 -0.41 9.18 7.99
N SER A 173 -1.15 8.33 7.29
CA SER A 173 -2.50 7.92 7.63
C SER A 173 -2.61 6.39 7.75
N ILE A 174 -3.57 5.95 8.55
CA ILE A 174 -4.10 4.60 8.49
C ILE A 174 -5.48 4.68 7.83
N GLU A 175 -5.68 3.97 6.73
CA GLU A 175 -7.05 3.75 6.25
C GLU A 175 -7.70 2.69 7.15
N ALA A 176 -8.96 2.94 7.54
CA ALA A 176 -9.73 1.95 8.27
C ALA A 176 -9.82 0.71 7.39
N SER A 177 -9.06 -0.34 7.76
CA SER A 177 -9.09 -1.62 7.08
C SER A 177 -10.53 -2.04 6.80
N GLU A 178 -10.81 -2.63 5.64
CA GLU A 178 -12.11 -3.29 5.40
C GLU A 178 -12.51 -4.12 6.64
N GLY A 179 -13.66 -3.80 7.25
CA GLY A 179 -14.13 -4.43 8.50
C GLY A 179 -13.98 -3.60 9.78
N LEU A 180 -13.22 -2.50 9.78
CA LEU A 180 -13.25 -1.46 10.82
C LEU A 180 -14.30 -0.42 10.44
N THR A 181 -15.57 -0.69 10.75
CA THR A 181 -16.69 0.18 10.36
C THR A 181 -16.70 1.54 11.07
N SER A 182 -15.93 1.70 12.15
CA SER A 182 -15.64 3.01 12.74
C SER A 182 -14.38 2.96 13.61
N PHE A 183 -13.61 4.05 13.58
CA PHE A 183 -12.59 4.35 14.59
C PHE A 183 -13.20 4.67 15.97
N ASP A 184 -14.49 4.39 16.20
CA ASP A 184 -15.20 4.65 17.46
C ASP A 184 -15.35 3.37 18.31
N SER A 185 -15.03 2.21 17.73
CA SER A 185 -15.10 0.93 18.43
C SER A 185 -13.74 0.59 19.05
N TRP A 186 -13.73 0.41 20.37
CA TRP A 186 -12.52 0.06 21.12
C TRP A 186 -12.23 -1.45 21.13
N ASP A 187 -13.06 -2.26 20.49
CA ASP A 187 -12.96 -3.72 20.46
C ASP A 187 -11.78 -4.23 19.62
N LEU A 188 -11.50 -3.57 18.49
CA LEU A 188 -10.37 -3.78 17.61
C LEU A 188 -9.86 -2.42 17.10
N LEU A 189 -8.57 -2.13 17.28
CA LEU A 189 -7.99 -0.85 16.87
C LEU A 189 -6.56 -0.98 16.37
N LEU A 190 -6.27 -0.15 15.36
CA LEU A 190 -4.94 0.06 14.80
C LEU A 190 -4.32 1.31 15.42
N GLN A 191 -3.04 1.21 15.77
CA GLN A 191 -2.28 2.33 16.32
C GLN A 191 -0.86 2.38 15.77
N VAL A 192 -0.32 3.59 15.69
CA VAL A 192 1.11 3.83 15.48
C VAL A 192 1.63 4.68 16.63
N ALA A 193 2.71 4.24 17.28
CA ALA A 193 3.32 4.94 18.39
C ALA A 193 4.86 4.93 18.27
N PRO A 194 5.57 5.87 18.91
CA PRO A 194 7.02 5.83 18.99
C PRO A 194 7.53 4.54 19.67
N SER A 195 8.62 3.99 19.15
CA SER A 195 9.33 2.86 19.77
C SER A 195 10.52 3.36 20.61
N GLN A 196 10.83 2.80 21.78
CA GLN A 196 10.16 1.66 22.44
C GLN A 196 8.97 2.08 23.33
N SER A 197 8.84 3.37 23.62
CA SER A 197 7.79 3.92 24.48
C SER A 197 7.28 5.25 23.95
N GLY A 198 6.04 5.59 24.28
CA GLY A 198 5.38 6.81 23.84
C GLY A 198 3.89 6.57 23.63
N ASP A 199 3.12 7.66 23.64
CA ASP A 199 1.69 7.62 23.32
C ASP A 199 1.48 7.43 21.82
N SER A 200 0.39 6.74 21.47
CA SER A 200 0.00 6.52 20.07
C SER A 200 -0.36 7.85 19.40
N LEU A 201 0.30 8.11 18.26
CA LEU A 201 0.13 9.31 17.45
C LEU A 201 -1.02 9.14 16.46
N ILE A 202 -1.08 7.98 15.80
CA ILE A 202 -2.28 7.53 15.08
C ILE A 202 -3.05 6.55 15.97
N LYS A 203 -4.36 6.80 16.13
CA LYS A 203 -5.29 6.01 16.95
C LYS A 203 -6.74 6.30 16.56
N PRO A 204 -7.71 5.51 17.03
CA PRO A 204 -9.12 5.90 17.08
C PRO A 204 -9.36 7.40 17.31
N GLY A 205 -10.03 8.07 16.36
CA GLY A 205 -10.29 9.52 16.37
C GLY A 205 -9.16 10.42 15.87
N THR A 206 -8.00 9.87 15.51
CA THR A 206 -6.84 10.57 14.93
C THR A 206 -6.21 9.66 13.86
N PRO A 207 -6.83 9.54 12.66
CA PRO A 207 -6.43 8.57 11.65
C PRO A 207 -5.16 8.94 10.88
N ALA A 208 -4.68 10.19 11.04
CA ALA A 208 -3.44 10.67 10.44
C ALA A 208 -2.64 11.50 11.44
N ALA A 209 -1.31 11.47 11.33
CA ALA A 209 -0.40 12.25 12.16
C ALA A 209 0.92 12.53 11.41
N THR A 210 1.59 13.61 11.79
CA THR A 210 2.96 13.91 11.35
C THR A 210 3.96 13.22 12.29
N PHE A 211 4.95 12.57 11.69
CA PHE A 211 6.01 11.85 12.37
C PHE A 211 7.36 12.49 12.02
N GLU A 212 8.26 12.50 13.00
CA GLU A 212 9.69 12.69 12.74
C GLU A 212 10.30 11.39 12.22
N ALA A 213 11.44 11.49 11.53
CA ALA A 213 12.17 10.28 11.12
C ALA A 213 12.56 9.44 12.34
N GLY A 214 12.21 8.16 12.34
CA GLY A 214 12.41 7.32 13.52
C GLY A 214 11.79 5.94 13.44
N ARG A 215 11.91 5.20 14.54
CA ARG A 215 11.35 3.84 14.68
C ARG A 215 10.01 3.90 15.40
N TYR A 216 9.00 3.31 14.80
CA TYR A 216 7.63 3.29 15.30
C TYR A 216 7.14 1.86 15.46
N ARG A 217 6.22 1.65 16.41
CA ARG A 217 5.49 0.40 16.60
C ARG A 217 4.11 0.53 15.96
N CYS A 218 3.79 -0.40 15.07
CA CYS A 218 2.47 -0.56 14.47
C CYS A 218 1.74 -1.67 15.22
N GLN A 219 0.57 -1.36 15.76
CA GLN A 219 -0.09 -2.19 16.77
C GLN A 219 -1.50 -2.56 16.31
N ILE A 220 -1.80 -3.86 16.37
CA ILE A 220 -3.16 -4.41 16.30
C ILE A 220 -3.57 -4.74 17.74
N ASN A 221 -4.56 -4.03 18.25
CA ASN A 221 -5.05 -4.20 19.61
C ASN A 221 -6.47 -4.74 19.60
N VAL A 222 -6.74 -5.75 20.41
CA VAL A 222 -8.08 -6.27 20.66
C VAL A 222 -8.42 -6.25 22.14
N ASN A 223 -9.70 -6.18 22.48
CA ASN A 223 -10.17 -6.31 23.86
C ASN A 223 -11.40 -7.23 23.97
N ALA A 224 -11.93 -7.36 25.19
CA ALA A 224 -13.02 -8.27 25.50
C ALA A 224 -14.38 -7.93 24.87
N ALA A 225 -14.53 -6.77 24.26
CA ALA A 225 -15.74 -6.39 23.54
C ALA A 225 -15.82 -7.04 22.15
N LEU A 226 -14.70 -7.54 21.61
CA LEU A 226 -14.71 -8.29 20.36
C LEU A 226 -15.34 -9.67 20.61
N SER A 227 -16.39 -10.00 19.89
CA SER A 227 -17.18 -11.22 20.12
C SER A 227 -17.06 -12.26 19.00
N GLU A 228 -16.54 -11.86 17.84
CA GLU A 228 -16.47 -12.69 16.64
C GLU A 228 -15.11 -12.56 15.96
N PRO A 229 -14.66 -13.60 15.23
CA PRO A 229 -13.50 -13.50 14.37
C PRO A 229 -13.59 -12.31 13.42
N ARG A 230 -12.45 -11.67 13.18
CA ARG A 230 -12.32 -10.53 12.27
C ARG A 230 -11.13 -10.71 11.36
N THR A 231 -11.31 -10.38 10.09
CA THR A 231 -10.21 -10.20 9.14
C THR A 231 -10.07 -8.71 8.87
N ILE A 232 -8.84 -8.23 8.90
CA ILE A 232 -8.48 -6.83 8.65
C ILE A 232 -7.28 -6.75 7.71
N ARG A 233 -7.18 -5.63 7.01
CA ARG A 233 -6.02 -5.19 6.21
C ARG A 233 -5.50 -3.84 6.72
N PRO A 234 -4.60 -3.81 7.70
CA PRO A 234 -3.97 -2.57 8.13
C PRO A 234 -3.17 -1.95 6.98
N THR A 235 -3.44 -0.69 6.67
CA THR A 235 -2.63 0.10 5.73
C THR A 235 -2.03 1.27 6.48
N LEU A 236 -0.73 1.51 6.29
CA LEU A 236 -0.04 2.72 6.73
C LEU A 236 0.54 3.39 5.50
N ASN A 237 -0.05 4.51 5.09
CA ASN A 237 0.41 5.23 3.91
C ASN A 237 1.01 6.56 4.34
N ARG A 238 2.12 6.93 3.71
CA ARG A 238 2.57 8.33 3.74
C ARG A 238 1.61 9.14 2.88
N ILE A 239 1.22 10.32 3.35
CA ILE A 239 0.33 11.26 2.65
C ILE A 239 0.99 12.63 2.40
N GLU A 240 2.05 12.98 3.15
CA GLU A 240 2.91 14.17 2.93
C GLU A 240 4.36 13.90 3.34
#